data_AF-A0A1H5CC38-F1
#
_entry.id   AF-A0A1H5CC38-F1
#
_cell.length_a   1.000
_cell.length_b   1.000
_cell.length_c   1.000
_cell.angle_alpha   90.00
_cell.angle_beta   90.00
_cell.angle_gamma   90.00
#
_symmetry.space_group_name_H-M   'P 1'
#
loop_
_entity.id
_entity.type
_entity.pdbx_description
1 polymer ?
#
loop_
_entity_poly.entity_id
_entity_poly.type
_entity_poly.pdbx_seq_one_letter_code
_entity_poly.pdbx_strand_id
1 'polypeptide(L)'
;MTAPTMRSTEHSITVAAPARRVYDIVARAADWPHHFTPTLHVEVLESGGDEERLRIWAIANGEVKCWTSHRVLDPTALSVRFRQEVPAPPVAFMSGEWRMTPLDAHTTRVTFLHEYGAVDDDPQSLRWIDRAVDSNSAEELARLGNAAELAGRIDELLLSFEDSVEIAAPAGAVHDFLRDAGEWPRRIPHVDRLELTEDAGVQHMDMDTRTADGSVHTTSSVRICLPPDRIVYKQVVTPLLMTAHTGSWHITARPEGTLATSRHTVLLAPDRVREVLGPDATLATARDFVRRALGHNSTVTLKYAKAYAEALEAGTEEGSCA
;
A
#
# COMPACT_ATOMS: atom_id res chain seq x y z
N MET A 1 10.03 -38.57 4.86
CA MET A 1 10.20 -37.18 4.37
C MET A 1 11.21 -36.51 5.28
N THR A 2 12.36 -36.13 4.75
CA THR A 2 13.39 -35.36 5.46
C THR A 2 12.84 -33.98 5.79
N ALA A 3 13.13 -33.44 6.97
CA ALA A 3 12.76 -32.07 7.29
C ALA A 3 13.50 -31.11 6.32
N PRO A 4 12.83 -30.06 5.81
CA PRO A 4 13.44 -29.13 4.89
C PRO A 4 14.65 -28.42 5.52
N THR A 5 15.63 -28.08 4.70
CA THR A 5 16.85 -27.38 5.11
C THR A 5 16.49 -25.96 5.55
N MET A 6 16.59 -25.71 6.85
CA MET A 6 16.33 -24.40 7.44
C MET A 6 17.54 -23.47 7.28
N ARG A 7 17.31 -22.29 6.73
CA ARG A 7 18.24 -21.16 6.77
C ARG A 7 17.78 -20.15 7.81
N SER A 8 18.75 -19.45 8.40
CA SER A 8 18.51 -18.33 9.30
C SER A 8 19.39 -17.17 8.88
N THR A 9 18.82 -15.96 8.89
CA THR A 9 19.55 -14.71 8.62
C THR A 9 19.12 -13.64 9.60
N GLU A 10 20.06 -12.79 9.99
CA GLU A 10 19.84 -11.71 10.94
C GLU A 10 20.38 -10.41 10.36
N HIS A 11 19.52 -9.39 10.34
CA HIS A 11 19.89 -8.02 10.00
C HIS A 11 19.73 -7.13 11.21
N SER A 12 20.58 -6.11 11.35
CA SER A 12 20.44 -5.15 12.42
C SER A 12 20.87 -3.74 12.04
N ILE A 13 20.19 -2.76 12.61
CA ILE A 13 20.53 -1.35 12.50
C ILE A 13 20.46 -0.67 13.87
N THR A 14 21.01 0.53 13.95
CA THR A 14 20.82 1.43 15.09
C THR A 14 19.98 2.61 14.63
N VAL A 15 18.92 2.91 15.37
CA VAL A 15 17.94 3.97 15.05
C VAL A 15 18.00 5.04 16.15
N ALA A 16 18.01 6.32 15.75
CA ALA A 16 17.98 7.45 16.67
C ALA A 16 16.56 7.75 17.16
N ALA A 17 15.89 6.74 17.74
CA ALA A 17 14.58 6.87 18.35
C ALA A 17 14.42 5.97 19.58
N PRO A 18 13.54 6.31 20.54
CA PRO A 18 13.21 5.44 21.67
C PRO A 18 12.61 4.10 21.23
N ALA A 19 12.99 3.00 21.91
CA ALA A 19 12.65 1.64 21.49
C ALA A 19 11.13 1.40 21.38
N ARG A 20 10.36 2.01 22.29
CA ARG A 20 8.90 1.92 22.27
C ARG A 20 8.30 2.47 20.98
N ARG A 21 8.82 3.60 20.49
CA ARG A 21 8.35 4.23 19.25
C ARG A 21 8.63 3.34 18.04
N VAL A 22 9.83 2.76 17.99
CA VAL A 22 10.20 1.83 16.91
C VAL A 22 9.28 0.60 16.96
N TYR A 23 9.03 0.07 18.15
CA TYR A 23 8.10 -1.04 18.36
C TYR A 23 6.69 -0.71 17.84
N ASP A 24 6.15 0.46 18.19
CA ASP A 24 4.78 0.82 17.79
C ASP A 24 4.60 0.87 16.26
N ILE A 25 5.64 1.25 15.49
CA ILE A 25 5.62 1.23 14.02
C ILE A 25 5.57 -0.21 13.49
N VAL A 26 6.40 -1.11 14.03
CA VAL A 26 6.42 -2.53 13.63
C VAL A 26 5.10 -3.22 14.03
N ALA A 27 4.58 -2.91 15.22
CA ALA A 27 3.34 -3.46 15.74
C ALA A 27 2.12 -3.04 14.91
N ARG A 28 2.10 -1.82 14.34
CA ARG A 28 0.97 -1.33 13.55
C ARG A 28 1.06 -1.73 12.06
N ALA A 29 0.89 -3.01 11.76
CA ALA A 29 1.04 -3.52 10.39
C ALA A 29 0.07 -2.94 9.36
N ALA A 30 -1.13 -2.52 9.79
CA ALA A 30 -2.07 -1.85 8.89
C ALA A 30 -1.49 -0.57 8.25
N ASP A 31 -0.54 0.08 8.93
CA ASP A 31 0.09 1.34 8.49
C ASP A 31 1.38 1.08 7.68
N TRP A 32 1.86 -0.17 7.59
CA TRP A 32 3.08 -0.53 6.87
C TRP A 32 3.13 -0.07 5.40
N PRO A 33 2.04 -0.07 4.62
CA PRO A 33 2.08 0.45 3.25
C PRO A 33 2.59 1.90 3.13
N HIS A 34 2.47 2.70 4.18
CA HIS A 34 2.95 4.08 4.22
C HIS A 34 4.42 4.21 4.61
N HIS A 35 4.97 3.20 5.30
CA HIS A 35 6.32 3.24 5.87
C HIS A 35 7.30 2.36 5.07
N PHE A 36 6.89 1.17 4.66
CA PHE A 36 7.74 0.19 4.03
C PHE A 36 7.45 0.13 2.53
N THR A 37 8.47 0.40 1.70
CA THR A 37 8.34 0.42 0.24
C THR A 37 7.76 -0.88 -0.31
N PRO A 38 8.23 -2.09 0.11
CA PRO A 38 7.76 -3.34 -0.48
C PRO A 38 6.29 -3.64 -0.17
N THR A 39 5.79 -3.24 1.01
CA THR A 39 4.44 -3.54 1.46
C THR A 39 3.41 -2.72 0.69
N LEU A 40 2.54 -3.41 -0.05
CA LEU A 40 1.49 -2.81 -0.87
C LEU A 40 0.19 -2.64 -0.08
N HIS A 41 -0.19 -3.68 0.67
CA HIS A 41 -1.38 -3.68 1.49
C HIS A 41 -1.27 -4.71 2.62
N VAL A 42 -1.94 -4.42 3.73
CA VAL A 42 -2.14 -5.35 4.84
C VAL A 42 -3.62 -5.34 5.20
N GLU A 43 -4.22 -6.53 5.22
CA GLU A 43 -5.57 -6.75 5.70
C GLU A 43 -5.51 -7.49 7.03
N VAL A 44 -6.10 -6.91 8.07
CA VAL A 44 -6.21 -7.56 9.39
C VAL A 44 -7.38 -8.54 9.33
N LEU A 45 -7.10 -9.84 9.38
CA LEU A 45 -8.10 -10.89 9.33
C LEU A 45 -8.68 -11.17 10.73
N GLU A 46 -7.80 -11.24 11.73
CA GLU A 46 -8.14 -11.46 13.13
C GLU A 46 -7.16 -10.66 13.99
N SER A 47 -7.64 -10.07 15.08
CA SER A 47 -6.80 -9.37 16.06
C SER A 47 -7.41 -9.52 17.46
N GLY A 48 -6.60 -9.93 18.42
CA GLY A 48 -7.06 -10.21 19.79
C GLY A 48 -5.91 -10.32 20.78
N GLY A 49 -5.91 -9.46 21.80
CA GLY A 49 -4.84 -9.42 22.79
C GLY A 49 -3.49 -9.12 22.15
N ASP A 50 -2.56 -10.05 22.34
CA ASP A 50 -1.17 -9.98 21.85
C ASP A 50 -0.98 -10.75 20.53
N GLU A 51 -2.05 -11.23 19.89
CA GLU A 51 -1.99 -11.99 18.65
C GLU A 51 -2.84 -11.39 17.54
N GLU A 52 -2.40 -11.59 16.31
CA GLU A 52 -3.19 -11.24 15.13
C GLU A 52 -2.81 -12.08 13.91
N ARG A 53 -3.75 -12.15 12.97
CA ARG A 53 -3.59 -12.78 11.66
C ARG A 53 -3.81 -11.74 10.58
N LEU A 54 -2.85 -11.64 9.68
CA LEU A 54 -2.78 -10.63 8.65
C LEU A 54 -2.69 -11.30 7.29
N ARG A 55 -3.34 -10.74 6.28
CA ARG A 55 -3.01 -11.00 4.87
C ARG A 55 -2.17 -9.85 4.34
N ILE A 56 -1.02 -10.17 3.79
CA ILE A 56 -0.03 -9.17 3.36
C ILE A 56 0.22 -9.33 1.87
N TRP A 57 0.19 -8.21 1.15
CA TRP A 57 0.66 -8.09 -0.22
C TRP A 57 1.92 -7.25 -0.24
N ALA A 58 2.99 -7.77 -0.82
CA ALA A 58 4.24 -7.05 -0.96
C ALA A 58 4.97 -7.42 -2.25
N ILE A 59 5.90 -6.56 -2.66
CA ILE A 59 6.82 -6.82 -3.76
C ILE A 59 8.01 -7.63 -3.24
N ALA A 60 8.32 -8.75 -3.89
CA ALA A 60 9.48 -9.58 -3.63
C ALA A 60 10.17 -9.93 -4.95
N ASN A 61 11.42 -9.50 -5.13
CA ASN A 61 12.18 -9.65 -6.39
C ASN A 61 11.43 -9.16 -7.64
N GLY A 62 10.66 -8.07 -7.52
CA GLY A 62 9.87 -7.48 -8.61
C GLY A 62 8.51 -8.13 -8.86
N GLU A 63 8.18 -9.22 -8.15
CA GLU A 63 6.88 -9.88 -8.24
C GLU A 63 6.01 -9.54 -7.02
N VAL A 64 4.71 -9.37 -7.23
CA VAL A 64 3.77 -9.22 -6.11
C VAL A 64 3.47 -10.60 -5.53
N LYS A 65 3.66 -10.74 -4.22
CA LYS A 65 3.31 -11.94 -3.46
C LYS A 65 2.24 -11.61 -2.43
N CYS A 66 1.36 -12.57 -2.18
CA CYS A 66 0.35 -12.52 -1.14
C CYS A 66 0.51 -13.73 -0.22
N TRP A 67 0.50 -13.51 1.09
CA TRP A 67 0.56 -14.58 2.08
C TRP A 67 -0.24 -14.22 3.34
N THR A 68 -0.55 -15.23 4.16
CA THR A 68 -1.13 -15.04 5.49
C THR A 68 -0.04 -15.18 6.55
N SER A 69 0.06 -14.19 7.44
CA SER A 69 1.00 -14.17 8.55
C SER A 69 0.26 -14.15 9.89
N HIS A 70 0.67 -15.01 10.82
CA HIS A 70 0.31 -14.92 12.23
C HIS A 70 1.42 -14.20 12.98
N ARG A 71 1.07 -13.26 13.84
CA ARG A 71 2.01 -12.49 14.66
C ARG A 71 1.66 -12.59 16.13
N VAL A 72 2.70 -12.59 16.96
CA VAL A 72 2.62 -12.48 18.41
C VAL A 72 3.42 -11.25 18.83
N LEU A 73 2.75 -10.28 19.41
CA LEU A 73 3.25 -8.99 19.83
C LEU A 73 3.59 -9.05 21.32
N ASP A 74 4.80 -8.66 21.70
CA ASP A 74 5.18 -8.51 23.10
C ASP A 74 5.56 -7.04 23.36
N PRO A 75 4.61 -6.21 23.82
CA PRO A 75 4.88 -4.79 24.10
C PRO A 75 5.76 -4.57 25.33
N THR A 76 5.98 -5.60 26.16
CA THR A 76 6.85 -5.53 27.33
C THR A 76 8.30 -5.84 26.97
N ALA A 77 8.52 -6.91 26.20
CA ALA A 77 9.83 -7.29 25.68
C ALA A 77 10.24 -6.47 24.44
N LEU A 78 9.34 -5.66 23.89
CA LEU A 78 9.52 -4.89 22.66
C LEU A 78 9.94 -5.79 21.49
N SER A 79 9.20 -6.88 21.29
CA SER A 79 9.42 -7.81 20.19
C SER A 79 8.13 -8.18 19.47
N VAL A 80 8.26 -8.56 18.20
CA VAL A 80 7.15 -9.09 17.39
C VAL A 80 7.63 -10.32 16.67
N ARG A 81 7.09 -11.49 17.06
CA ARG A 81 7.33 -12.74 16.34
C ARG A 81 6.28 -12.91 15.25
N PHE A 82 6.67 -13.49 14.14
CA PHE A 82 5.75 -13.81 13.06
C PHE A 82 6.07 -15.14 12.40
N ARG A 83 5.06 -15.74 11.79
CA ARG A 83 5.18 -16.90 10.92
C ARG A 83 4.19 -16.78 9.76
N GLN A 84 4.61 -17.16 8.57
CA GLN A 84 3.71 -17.32 7.43
C GLN A 84 2.92 -18.63 7.61
N GLU A 85 1.61 -18.51 7.87
CA GLU A 85 0.71 -19.66 7.98
C GLU A 85 0.42 -20.29 6.62
N VAL A 86 0.29 -19.44 5.60
CA VAL A 86 0.10 -19.84 4.21
C VAL A 86 1.18 -19.15 3.39
N PRO A 87 2.37 -19.78 3.25
CA PRO A 87 3.45 -19.27 2.43
C PRO A 87 3.07 -19.24 0.95
N ALA A 88 3.68 -18.32 0.20
CA ALA A 88 3.59 -18.29 -1.25
C ALA A 88 4.78 -19.04 -1.87
N PRO A 89 4.57 -20.01 -2.79
CA PRO A 89 5.67 -20.62 -3.52
C PRO A 89 6.60 -19.56 -4.14
N PRO A 90 7.93 -19.76 -4.08
CA PRO A 90 8.63 -21.01 -3.75
C PRO A 90 8.97 -21.22 -2.26
N VAL A 91 8.45 -20.40 -1.35
CA VAL A 91 8.69 -20.51 0.10
C VAL A 91 7.90 -21.69 0.67
N ALA A 92 8.58 -22.59 1.40
CA ALA A 92 7.92 -23.69 2.13
C ALA A 92 7.50 -23.28 3.54
N PHE A 93 8.33 -22.47 4.20
CA PHE A 93 8.03 -21.84 5.49
C PHE A 93 8.86 -20.57 5.63
N MET A 94 8.33 -19.64 6.43
CA MET A 94 8.99 -18.38 6.77
C MET A 94 8.51 -17.97 8.16
N SER A 95 9.44 -17.75 9.08
CA SER A 95 9.19 -17.17 10.39
C SER A 95 10.26 -16.14 10.70
N GLY A 96 10.05 -15.35 11.74
CA GLY A 96 11.04 -14.39 12.16
C GLY A 96 10.64 -13.63 13.41
N GLU A 97 11.51 -12.71 13.79
CA GLU A 97 11.34 -11.89 14.96
C GLU A 97 11.95 -10.50 14.78
N TRP A 98 11.15 -9.49 15.08
CA TRP A 98 11.62 -8.13 15.31
C TRP A 98 11.94 -7.97 16.79
N ARG A 99 13.11 -7.42 17.11
CA ARG A 99 13.50 -7.06 18.48
C ARG A 99 14.00 -5.62 18.53
N MET A 100 13.44 -4.83 19.43
CA MET A 100 13.83 -3.43 19.67
C MET A 100 14.55 -3.35 21.01
N THR A 101 15.88 -3.44 21.00
CA THR A 101 16.71 -3.36 22.21
C THR A 101 17.15 -1.91 22.47
N PRO A 102 16.72 -1.28 23.59
CA PRO A 102 17.17 0.07 23.92
C PRO A 102 18.67 0.06 24.22
N LEU A 103 19.42 0.94 23.55
CA LEU A 103 20.84 1.20 23.87
C LEU A 103 20.94 2.34 24.90
N ASP A 104 20.05 3.33 24.79
CA ASP A 104 19.83 4.40 25.74
C ASP A 104 18.37 4.93 25.62
N ALA A 105 18.06 6.09 26.20
CA ALA A 105 16.71 6.67 26.18
C ALA A 105 16.23 7.12 24.78
N HIS A 106 17.15 7.35 23.85
CA HIS A 106 16.89 7.93 22.52
C HIS A 106 17.45 7.08 21.38
N THR A 107 18.18 6.00 21.67
CA THR A 107 18.81 5.14 20.68
C THR A 107 18.37 3.69 20.85
N THR A 108 18.02 3.03 19.75
CA THR A 108 17.55 1.63 19.74
C THR A 108 18.33 0.80 18.75
N ARG A 109 18.77 -0.40 19.16
CA ARG A 109 19.20 -1.45 18.26
C ARG A 109 17.98 -2.23 17.80
N VAL A 110 17.75 -2.26 16.49
CA VAL A 110 16.71 -3.09 15.87
C VAL A 110 17.37 -4.32 15.28
N THR A 111 16.90 -5.49 15.67
CA THR A 111 17.31 -6.77 15.07
C THR A 111 16.10 -7.39 14.39
N PHE A 112 16.29 -7.85 13.15
CA PHE A 112 15.28 -8.51 12.35
C PHE A 112 15.81 -9.88 11.92
N LEU A 113 15.26 -10.92 12.53
CA LEU A 113 15.61 -12.32 12.28
C LEU A 113 14.61 -12.94 11.31
N HIS A 114 15.11 -13.73 10.36
CA HIS A 114 14.29 -14.63 9.55
C HIS A 114 14.79 -16.06 9.62
N GLU A 115 13.86 -16.99 9.55
CA GLU A 115 14.08 -18.41 9.38
C GLU A 115 13.20 -18.91 8.23
N TYR A 116 13.78 -19.57 7.25
CA TYR A 116 13.06 -19.96 6.03
C TYR A 116 13.60 -21.23 5.38
N GLY A 117 12.77 -21.83 4.54
CA GLY A 117 13.12 -22.93 3.65
C GLY A 117 12.35 -22.86 2.33
N ALA A 118 12.86 -23.52 1.30
CA ALA A 118 12.21 -23.64 0.00
C ALA A 118 11.41 -24.94 -0.11
N VAL A 119 10.40 -24.93 -0.97
CA VAL A 119 9.70 -26.15 -1.37
C VAL A 119 10.70 -27.13 -1.99
N ASP A 120 10.60 -28.40 -1.61
CA ASP A 120 11.45 -29.51 -2.07
C ASP A 120 12.97 -29.31 -1.88
N ASP A 121 13.38 -28.39 -0.99
CA ASP A 121 14.78 -27.97 -0.80
C ASP A 121 15.46 -27.54 -2.11
N ASP A 122 14.69 -27.01 -3.08
CA ASP A 122 15.24 -26.60 -4.38
C ASP A 122 16.31 -25.51 -4.21
N PRO A 123 17.57 -25.75 -4.62
CA PRO A 123 18.65 -24.79 -4.41
C PRO A 123 18.45 -23.46 -5.14
N GLN A 124 17.73 -23.45 -6.28
CA GLN A 124 17.46 -22.22 -7.01
C GLN A 124 16.44 -21.36 -6.28
N SER A 125 15.37 -21.99 -5.79
CA SER A 125 14.36 -21.38 -4.93
C SER A 125 14.98 -20.85 -3.64
N LEU A 126 15.84 -21.61 -2.97
CA LEU A 126 16.56 -21.14 -1.79
C LEU A 126 17.38 -19.88 -2.08
N ARG A 127 18.12 -19.82 -3.20
CA ARG A 127 18.86 -18.60 -3.60
C ARG A 127 17.95 -17.43 -3.94
N TRP A 128 16.77 -17.69 -4.50
CA TRP A 128 15.79 -16.64 -4.77
C TRP A 128 15.24 -16.06 -3.46
N ILE A 129 14.89 -16.93 -2.50
CA ILE A 129 14.39 -16.54 -1.17
C ILE A 129 15.47 -15.75 -0.41
N ASP A 130 16.71 -16.24 -0.43
CA ASP A 130 17.86 -15.60 0.22
C ASP A 130 18.02 -14.13 -0.22
N ARG A 131 17.99 -13.88 -1.54
CA ARG A 131 18.07 -12.53 -2.09
C ARG A 131 16.85 -11.68 -1.75
N ALA A 132 15.65 -12.25 -1.79
CA ALA A 132 14.43 -11.54 -1.43
C ALA A 132 14.46 -11.09 0.03
N VAL A 133 14.82 -12.01 0.94
CA VAL A 133 14.91 -11.72 2.38
C VAL A 133 15.98 -10.68 2.65
N ASP A 134 17.18 -10.82 2.09
CA ASP A 134 18.28 -9.88 2.33
C ASP A 134 17.95 -8.45 1.86
N SER A 135 17.49 -8.31 0.61
CA SER A 135 17.15 -7.00 0.04
C SER A 135 15.96 -6.34 0.73
N ASN A 136 14.87 -7.09 0.96
CA ASN A 136 13.69 -6.53 1.63
C ASN A 136 13.99 -6.18 3.10
N SER A 137 14.76 -7.00 3.83
CA SER A 137 15.11 -6.71 5.23
C SER A 137 15.94 -5.45 5.35
N ALA A 138 16.93 -5.25 4.47
CA ALA A 138 17.76 -4.06 4.45
C ALA A 138 16.93 -2.80 4.15
N GLU A 139 16.01 -2.87 3.18
CA GLU A 139 15.13 -1.75 2.84
C GLU A 139 14.12 -1.45 3.97
N GLU A 140 13.45 -2.46 4.51
CA GLU A 140 12.49 -2.32 5.60
C GLU A 140 13.14 -1.71 6.85
N LEU A 141 14.33 -2.17 7.24
CA LEU A 141 15.07 -1.60 8.36
C LEU A 141 15.44 -0.14 8.11
N ALA A 142 15.97 0.19 6.94
CA ALA A 142 16.29 1.58 6.60
C ALA A 142 15.05 2.49 6.65
N ARG A 143 13.91 2.01 6.15
CA ARG A 143 12.63 2.73 6.17
C ARG A 143 12.06 2.86 7.58
N LEU A 144 12.17 1.82 8.41
CA LEU A 144 11.79 1.85 9.81
C LEU A 144 12.58 2.90 10.58
N GLY A 145 13.90 2.97 10.36
CA GLY A 145 14.77 3.99 10.95
C GLY A 145 14.28 5.39 10.62
N ASN A 146 14.10 5.68 9.32
CA ASN A 146 13.59 6.97 8.86
C ASN A 146 12.21 7.30 9.45
N ALA A 147 11.28 6.34 9.48
CA ALA A 147 9.94 6.55 10.03
C ALA A 147 9.97 6.85 11.53
N ALA A 148 10.81 6.16 12.30
CA ALA A 148 10.94 6.35 13.75
C ALA A 148 11.60 7.69 14.12
N GLU A 149 12.57 8.13 13.32
CA GLU A 149 13.24 9.41 13.48
C GLU A 149 12.32 10.58 13.12
N LEU A 150 11.48 10.41 12.09
CA LEU A 150 10.50 11.40 11.66
C LEU A 150 9.19 11.38 12.44
N ALA A 151 8.94 10.39 13.31
CA ALA A 151 7.66 10.21 13.98
C ALA A 151 7.20 11.45 14.79
N GLY A 152 8.14 12.22 15.35
CA GLY A 152 7.83 13.46 16.07
C GLY A 152 7.26 14.59 15.18
N ARG A 153 7.37 14.44 13.85
CA ARG A 153 6.87 15.36 12.83
C ARG A 153 5.86 14.69 11.90
N ILE A 154 5.41 13.48 12.22
CA ILE A 154 4.58 12.70 11.30
C ILE A 154 3.27 13.41 10.98
N ASP A 155 2.68 14.15 11.92
CA ASP A 155 1.44 14.91 11.72
C ASP A 155 1.61 16.05 10.70
N GLU A 156 2.81 16.62 10.58
CA GLU A 156 3.13 17.63 9.56
C GLU A 156 3.28 16.99 8.17
N LEU A 157 3.85 15.78 8.11
CA LEU A 157 4.27 15.11 6.88
C LEU A 157 3.20 14.18 6.29
N LEU A 158 2.40 13.55 7.14
CA LEU A 158 1.36 12.61 6.76
C LEU A 158 0.07 13.39 6.45
N LEU A 159 -0.43 13.19 5.26
CA LEU A 159 -1.66 13.79 4.77
C LEU A 159 -2.61 12.65 4.40
N SER A 160 -3.74 12.55 5.09
CA SER A 160 -4.81 11.60 4.79
C SER A 160 -6.13 12.34 4.61
N PHE A 161 -6.88 12.01 3.56
CA PHE A 161 -8.17 12.62 3.23
C PHE A 161 -9.00 11.72 2.34
N GLU A 162 -10.30 12.01 2.30
CA GLU A 162 -11.29 11.30 1.50
C GLU A 162 -12.17 12.29 0.73
N ASP A 163 -12.62 11.89 -0.45
CA ASP A 163 -13.62 12.57 -1.26
C ASP A 163 -14.68 11.54 -1.70
N SER A 164 -15.96 11.89 -1.59
CA SER A 164 -17.07 10.98 -1.89
C SER A 164 -18.03 11.55 -2.94
N VAL A 165 -18.62 10.66 -3.73
CA VAL A 165 -19.66 10.96 -4.72
C VAL A 165 -20.81 9.96 -4.55
N GLU A 166 -22.03 10.48 -4.48
CA GLU A 166 -23.25 9.68 -4.54
C GLU A 166 -23.61 9.34 -5.98
N ILE A 167 -23.95 8.09 -6.24
CA ILE A 167 -24.18 7.53 -7.57
C ILE A 167 -25.50 6.75 -7.53
N ALA A 168 -26.46 7.13 -8.37
CA ALA A 168 -27.77 6.49 -8.49
C ALA A 168 -27.68 5.24 -9.38
N ALA A 169 -26.80 4.31 -9.01
CA ALA A 169 -26.60 3.04 -9.70
C ALA A 169 -26.12 1.97 -8.70
N PRO A 170 -26.24 0.67 -9.03
CA PRO A 170 -25.76 -0.42 -8.20
C PRO A 170 -24.25 -0.36 -7.96
N ALA A 171 -23.82 -0.80 -6.78
CA ALA A 171 -22.41 -0.81 -6.39
C ALA A 171 -21.52 -1.58 -7.37
N GLY A 172 -22.05 -2.67 -7.96
CA GLY A 172 -21.33 -3.46 -8.96
C GLY A 172 -20.91 -2.64 -10.19
N ALA A 173 -21.83 -1.84 -10.75
CA ALA A 173 -21.52 -1.01 -11.93
C ALA A 173 -20.43 0.04 -11.64
N VAL A 174 -20.43 0.61 -10.43
CA VAL A 174 -19.40 1.56 -9.99
C VAL A 174 -18.06 0.85 -9.76
N HIS A 175 -18.09 -0.30 -9.10
CA HIS A 175 -16.90 -1.13 -8.88
C HIS A 175 -16.25 -1.52 -10.21
N ASP A 176 -17.03 -2.01 -11.17
CA ASP A 176 -16.54 -2.48 -12.46
C ASP A 176 -15.91 -1.34 -13.27
N PHE A 177 -16.50 -0.13 -13.24
CA PHE A 177 -15.88 1.04 -13.86
C PHE A 177 -14.47 1.34 -13.29
N LEU A 178 -14.30 1.26 -11.97
CA LEU A 178 -13.03 1.55 -11.30
C LEU A 178 -11.99 0.42 -11.48
N ARG A 179 -12.48 -0.83 -11.45
CA ARG A 179 -11.67 -2.04 -11.67
C ARG A 179 -11.14 -2.09 -13.09
N ASP A 180 -11.98 -1.80 -14.08
CA ASP A 180 -11.66 -1.93 -15.51
C ASP A 180 -10.92 -0.68 -16.03
N ALA A 181 -9.80 -0.33 -15.38
CA ALA A 181 -9.03 0.86 -15.72
C ALA A 181 -8.41 0.81 -17.11
N GLY A 182 -8.26 -0.38 -17.70
CA GLY A 182 -7.89 -0.55 -19.11
C GLY A 182 -8.77 0.25 -20.07
N GLU A 183 -10.02 0.51 -19.70
CA GLU A 183 -10.98 1.26 -20.51
C GLU A 183 -10.99 2.77 -20.19
N TRP A 184 -10.25 3.23 -19.18
CA TRP A 184 -10.22 4.65 -18.80
C TRP A 184 -9.77 5.58 -19.94
N PRO A 185 -8.82 5.24 -20.83
CA PRO A 185 -8.51 6.10 -21.98
C PRO A 185 -9.70 6.36 -22.91
N ARG A 186 -10.70 5.46 -22.94
CA ARG A 186 -11.95 5.65 -23.71
C ARG A 186 -13.04 6.36 -22.91
N ARG A 187 -12.97 6.31 -21.58
CA ARG A 187 -14.02 6.77 -20.65
C ARG A 187 -13.72 8.11 -19.97
N ILE A 188 -12.44 8.45 -19.84
CA ILE A 188 -11.93 9.61 -19.07
C ILE A 188 -11.04 10.45 -19.99
N PRO A 189 -11.50 11.63 -20.46
CA PRO A 189 -10.80 12.41 -21.49
C PRO A 189 -9.38 12.88 -21.18
N HIS A 190 -8.96 12.95 -19.92
CA HIS A 190 -7.62 13.40 -19.53
C HIS A 190 -6.61 12.24 -19.31
N VAL A 191 -7.05 11.00 -19.51
CA VAL A 191 -6.19 9.81 -19.48
C VAL A 191 -5.68 9.56 -20.91
N ASP A 192 -4.44 9.95 -21.16
CA ASP A 192 -3.84 9.86 -22.50
C ASP A 192 -3.42 8.44 -22.86
N ARG A 193 -2.81 7.73 -21.90
CA ARG A 193 -2.33 6.35 -22.05
C ARG A 193 -2.54 5.58 -20.75
N LEU A 194 -2.91 4.32 -20.86
CA LEU A 194 -2.93 3.39 -19.73
C LEU A 194 -2.53 1.99 -20.17
N GLU A 195 -1.53 1.43 -19.48
CA GLU A 195 -1.11 0.04 -19.62
C GLU A 195 -1.47 -0.69 -18.32
N LEU A 196 -2.23 -1.77 -18.45
CA LEU A 196 -2.73 -2.57 -17.34
C LEU A 196 -2.38 -4.03 -17.56
N THR A 197 -1.70 -4.64 -16.59
CA THR A 197 -1.61 -6.10 -16.49
C THR A 197 -2.29 -6.55 -15.22
N GLU A 198 -2.88 -7.75 -15.23
CA GLU A 198 -3.57 -8.31 -14.08
C GLU A 198 -3.18 -9.77 -13.88
N ASP A 199 -2.90 -10.14 -12.64
CA ASP A 199 -2.79 -11.52 -12.19
C ASP A 199 -3.49 -11.68 -10.84
N ALA A 200 -4.42 -12.63 -10.75
CA ALA A 200 -5.17 -12.95 -9.52
C ALA A 200 -5.73 -11.74 -8.74
N GLY A 201 -6.28 -10.74 -9.44
CA GLY A 201 -6.84 -9.52 -8.82
C GLY A 201 -5.80 -8.49 -8.37
N VAL A 202 -4.51 -8.73 -8.64
CA VAL A 202 -3.44 -7.73 -8.52
C VAL A 202 -3.19 -7.12 -9.89
N GLN A 203 -3.27 -5.80 -9.96
CA GLN A 203 -3.12 -5.05 -11.19
C GLN A 203 -1.88 -4.15 -11.14
N HIS A 204 -1.05 -4.20 -12.18
CA HIS A 204 0.01 -3.22 -12.41
C HIS A 204 -0.50 -2.22 -13.42
N MET A 205 -0.47 -0.95 -13.05
CA MET A 205 -1.05 0.14 -13.83
C MET A 205 -0.02 1.25 -14.03
N ASP A 206 0.35 1.46 -15.30
CA ASP A 206 1.11 2.62 -15.76
C ASP A 206 0.15 3.55 -16.52
N MET A 207 0.04 4.79 -16.06
CA MET A 207 -0.93 5.74 -16.58
C MET A 207 -0.29 7.10 -16.84
N ASP A 208 -0.54 7.65 -18.02
CA ASP A 208 -0.18 9.01 -18.38
C ASP A 208 -1.43 9.90 -18.31
N THR A 209 -1.35 10.93 -17.47
CA THR A 209 -2.43 11.92 -17.30
C THR A 209 -1.97 13.27 -17.82
N ARG A 210 -2.82 13.91 -18.64
CA ARG A 210 -2.59 15.27 -19.11
C ARG A 210 -3.25 16.27 -18.18
N THR A 211 -2.47 17.20 -17.65
CA THR A 211 -2.97 18.30 -16.81
C THR A 211 -3.44 19.48 -17.67
N ALA A 212 -4.18 20.41 -17.05
CA ALA A 212 -4.76 21.57 -17.74
C ALA A 212 -3.72 22.51 -18.39
N ASP A 213 -2.48 22.50 -17.90
CA ASP A 213 -1.34 23.23 -18.47
C ASP A 213 -0.67 22.50 -19.65
N GLY A 214 -1.19 21.32 -20.03
CA GLY A 214 -0.71 20.51 -21.13
C GLY A 214 0.44 19.57 -20.78
N SER A 215 0.98 19.63 -19.56
CA SER A 215 2.03 18.69 -19.13
C SER A 215 1.47 17.28 -18.93
N VAL A 216 2.33 16.28 -19.12
CA VAL A 216 1.98 14.86 -19.00
C VAL A 216 2.70 14.29 -17.79
N HIS A 217 1.94 13.63 -16.92
CA HIS A 217 2.44 12.99 -15.72
C HIS A 217 2.25 11.49 -15.84
N THR A 218 3.35 10.74 -15.82
CA THR A 218 3.33 9.28 -15.74
C THR A 218 3.27 8.86 -14.28
N THR A 219 2.35 7.94 -13.97
CA THR A 219 2.22 7.32 -12.66
C THR A 219 2.21 5.81 -12.79
N SER A 220 2.99 5.14 -11.95
CA SER A 220 3.03 3.68 -11.85
C SER A 220 2.47 3.26 -10.50
N SER A 221 1.49 2.36 -10.51
CA SER A 221 0.87 1.87 -9.29
C SER A 221 0.58 0.38 -9.36
N VAL A 222 0.58 -0.26 -8.18
CA VAL A 222 0.03 -1.59 -8.01
C VAL A 222 -1.29 -1.47 -7.27
N ARG A 223 -2.33 -2.10 -7.79
CA ARG A 223 -3.69 -2.13 -7.24
C ARG A 223 -4.05 -3.54 -6.83
N ILE A 224 -4.76 -3.68 -5.73
CA ILE A 224 -5.29 -4.96 -5.25
C ILE A 224 -6.80 -4.80 -5.22
N CYS A 225 -7.48 -5.53 -6.11
CA CYS A 225 -8.92 -5.55 -6.22
C CYS A 225 -9.49 -6.53 -5.19
N LEU A 226 -10.23 -5.99 -4.22
CA LEU A 226 -10.84 -6.72 -3.12
C LEU A 226 -12.36 -6.64 -3.29
N PRO A 227 -12.94 -7.52 -4.12
CA PRO A 227 -14.38 -7.48 -4.38
C PRO A 227 -15.18 -7.80 -3.12
N PRO A 228 -16.41 -7.28 -3.01
CA PRO A 228 -17.11 -6.51 -4.04
C PRO A 228 -16.95 -4.99 -3.94
N ASP A 229 -16.27 -4.48 -2.91
CA ASP A 229 -16.47 -3.10 -2.45
C ASP A 229 -15.19 -2.27 -2.33
N ARG A 230 -14.00 -2.85 -2.59
CA ARG A 230 -12.74 -2.14 -2.35
C ARG A 230 -11.69 -2.39 -3.42
N ILE A 231 -11.00 -1.32 -3.82
CA ILE A 231 -9.76 -1.41 -4.59
C ILE A 231 -8.73 -0.58 -3.84
N VAL A 232 -7.68 -1.20 -3.32
CA VAL A 232 -6.56 -0.50 -2.67
C VAL A 232 -5.41 -0.37 -3.65
N TYR A 233 -4.60 0.67 -3.54
CA TYR A 233 -3.45 0.85 -4.42
C TYR A 233 -2.30 1.56 -3.74
N LYS A 234 -1.10 1.34 -4.25
CA LYS A 234 0.12 2.05 -3.89
C LYS A 234 0.85 2.50 -5.14
N GLN A 235 1.27 3.75 -5.19
CA GLN A 235 2.17 4.22 -6.23
C GLN A 235 3.57 3.67 -5.96
N VAL A 236 4.11 2.91 -6.92
CA VAL A 236 5.47 2.37 -6.87
C VAL A 236 6.50 3.36 -7.42
N VAL A 237 6.04 4.32 -8.23
CA VAL A 237 6.80 5.51 -8.64
C VAL A 237 6.00 6.73 -8.20
N THR A 238 6.54 7.49 -7.24
CA THR A 238 5.89 8.68 -6.70
C THR A 238 6.43 9.98 -7.31
N PRO A 239 5.60 11.03 -7.43
CA PRO A 239 6.09 12.38 -7.70
C PRO A 239 7.05 12.88 -6.62
N LEU A 240 7.96 13.80 -6.98
CA LEU A 240 9.04 14.29 -6.10
C LEU A 240 8.56 14.91 -4.76
N LEU A 241 7.32 15.38 -4.68
CA LEU A 241 6.76 15.97 -3.45
C LEU A 241 6.38 14.95 -2.37
N MET A 242 6.42 13.65 -2.67
CA MET A 242 6.00 12.61 -1.75
C MET A 242 6.94 11.40 -1.76
N THR A 243 7.18 10.85 -0.58
CA THR A 243 7.99 9.65 -0.38
C THR A 243 7.16 8.38 -0.40
N ALA A 244 5.85 8.49 -0.14
CA ALA A 244 4.89 7.40 -0.27
C ALA A 244 3.51 7.95 -0.64
N HIS A 245 2.77 7.21 -1.47
CA HIS A 245 1.37 7.46 -1.74
C HIS A 245 0.61 6.16 -1.90
N THR A 246 -0.38 5.99 -1.04
CA THR A 246 -1.36 4.91 -1.10
C THR A 246 -2.74 5.51 -1.22
N GLY A 247 -3.65 4.81 -1.85
CA GLY A 247 -5.05 5.18 -1.83
C GLY A 247 -5.96 3.99 -1.91
N SER A 248 -7.26 4.27 -1.86
CA SER A 248 -8.27 3.24 -1.96
C SER A 248 -9.58 3.80 -2.45
N TRP A 249 -10.25 3.05 -3.31
CA TRP A 249 -11.63 3.23 -3.68
C TRP A 249 -12.49 2.34 -2.77
N HIS A 250 -13.47 2.93 -2.09
CA HIS A 250 -14.48 2.22 -1.32
C HIS A 250 -15.84 2.45 -1.96
N ILE A 251 -16.59 1.38 -2.16
CA ILE A 251 -17.87 1.37 -2.84
C ILE A 251 -18.92 0.86 -1.86
N THR A 252 -19.65 1.76 -1.21
CA THR A 252 -20.66 1.39 -0.22
C THR A 252 -22.05 1.42 -0.84
N ALA A 253 -22.71 0.26 -0.93
CA ALA A 253 -24.11 0.18 -1.33
C ALA A 253 -25.02 0.93 -0.33
N ARG A 254 -26.00 1.66 -0.85
CA ARG A 254 -27.00 2.43 -0.11
C ARG A 254 -28.40 2.12 -0.67
N PRO A 255 -29.49 2.39 0.08
CA PRO A 255 -30.85 2.18 -0.44
C PRO A 255 -31.14 2.90 -1.76
N GLU A 256 -30.56 4.08 -1.97
CA GLU A 256 -30.78 4.94 -3.14
C GLU A 256 -29.66 4.84 -4.20
N GLY A 257 -28.78 3.82 -4.10
CA GLY A 257 -27.67 3.60 -5.02
C GLY A 257 -26.36 3.29 -4.31
N THR A 258 -25.34 4.11 -4.54
CA THR A 258 -23.97 3.85 -4.09
C THR A 258 -23.29 5.12 -3.62
N LEU A 259 -22.57 5.03 -2.49
CA LEU A 259 -21.59 6.04 -2.08
C LEU A 259 -20.20 5.55 -2.45
N ALA A 260 -19.58 6.18 -3.45
CA ALA A 260 -18.21 5.90 -3.86
C ALA A 260 -17.26 6.89 -3.19
N THR A 261 -16.24 6.40 -2.51
CA THR A 261 -15.26 7.20 -1.77
C THR A 261 -13.85 6.90 -2.25
N SER A 262 -13.10 7.94 -2.60
CA SER A 262 -11.65 7.85 -2.83
C SER A 262 -10.91 8.35 -1.61
N ARG A 263 -10.02 7.53 -1.07
CA ARG A 263 -9.12 7.88 0.03
C ARG A 263 -7.69 7.97 -0.46
N HIS A 264 -6.96 8.94 0.05
CA HIS A 264 -5.52 9.07 -0.14
C HIS A 264 -4.82 9.15 1.21
N THR A 265 -3.65 8.52 1.30
CA THR A 265 -2.67 8.75 2.35
C THR A 265 -1.32 8.98 1.69
N VAL A 266 -0.72 10.14 1.98
CA VAL A 266 0.53 10.62 1.38
C VAL A 266 1.51 10.98 2.48
N LEU A 267 2.75 10.53 2.34
CA LEU A 267 3.88 11.00 3.14
C LEU A 267 4.68 12.01 2.31
N LEU A 268 4.72 13.27 2.76
CA LEU A 268 5.42 14.34 2.05
C LEU A 268 6.94 14.20 2.12
N ALA A 269 7.62 14.70 1.09
CA ALA A 269 9.07 14.83 1.03
C ALA A 269 9.49 16.26 1.42
N PRO A 270 9.72 16.56 2.72
CA PRO A 270 9.93 17.94 3.20
C PRO A 270 11.09 18.64 2.47
N ASP A 271 12.17 17.92 2.20
CA ASP A 271 13.38 18.48 1.59
C ASP A 271 13.20 18.81 0.10
N ARG A 272 12.13 18.32 -0.54
CA ARG A 272 11.80 18.54 -1.95
C ARG A 272 10.80 19.66 -2.16
N VAL A 273 10.17 20.15 -1.09
CA VAL A 273 9.08 21.14 -1.17
C VAL A 273 9.50 22.40 -1.91
N ARG A 274 10.64 22.99 -1.53
CA ARG A 274 11.11 24.24 -2.15
C ARG A 274 11.63 24.05 -3.56
N GLU A 275 12.15 22.87 -3.86
CA GLU A 275 12.59 22.53 -5.22
C GLU A 275 11.40 22.46 -6.17
N VAL A 276 10.30 21.81 -5.76
CA VAL A 276 9.16 21.56 -6.64
C VAL A 276 8.20 22.75 -6.69
N LEU A 277 7.94 23.40 -5.56
CA LEU A 277 6.94 24.46 -5.44
C LEU A 277 7.53 25.88 -5.38
N GLY A 278 8.86 26.01 -5.40
CA GLY A 278 9.57 27.29 -5.37
C GLY A 278 10.11 27.68 -3.99
N PRO A 279 11.00 28.69 -3.93
CA PRO A 279 11.82 28.98 -2.75
C PRO A 279 11.02 29.37 -1.50
N ASP A 280 9.85 29.99 -1.67
CA ASP A 280 8.98 30.45 -0.58
C ASP A 280 7.98 29.37 -0.12
N ALA A 281 8.02 28.18 -0.72
CA ALA A 281 7.10 27.11 -0.37
C ALA A 281 7.37 26.56 1.04
N THR A 282 6.28 26.22 1.71
CA THR A 282 6.21 25.62 3.05
C THR A 282 5.56 24.23 3.00
N LEU A 283 5.69 23.46 4.07
CA LEU A 283 4.96 22.20 4.21
C LEU A 283 3.44 22.40 4.12
N ALA A 284 2.90 23.48 4.69
CA ALA A 284 1.47 23.79 4.58
C ALA A 284 1.05 23.98 3.12
N THR A 285 1.80 24.76 2.34
CA THR A 285 1.51 24.95 0.91
C THR A 285 1.66 23.65 0.11
N ALA A 286 2.59 22.77 0.50
CA ALA A 286 2.75 21.46 -0.14
C ALA A 286 1.56 20.53 0.17
N ARG A 287 1.11 20.48 1.44
CA ARG A 287 -0.09 19.73 1.84
C ARG A 287 -1.32 20.17 1.04
N ASP A 288 -1.52 21.49 0.97
CA ASP A 288 -2.62 22.10 0.23
C ASP A 288 -2.57 21.78 -1.27
N PHE A 289 -1.37 21.88 -1.87
CA PHE A 289 -1.17 21.53 -3.27
C PHE A 289 -1.50 20.06 -3.55
N VAL A 290 -0.94 19.13 -2.76
CA VAL A 290 -1.16 17.69 -2.90
C VAL A 290 -2.62 17.33 -2.68
N ARG A 291 -3.26 17.85 -1.61
CA ARG A 291 -4.69 17.62 -1.32
C ARG A 291 -5.57 18.02 -2.49
N ARG A 292 -5.36 19.23 -3.05
CA ARG A 292 -6.14 19.74 -4.18
C ARG A 292 -5.91 18.92 -5.44
N ALA A 293 -4.66 18.63 -5.79
CA ALA A 293 -4.33 17.91 -7.01
C ALA A 293 -4.91 16.49 -7.02
N LEU A 294 -4.64 15.71 -5.97
CA LEU A 294 -5.11 14.33 -5.85
C LEU A 294 -6.63 14.26 -5.65
N GLY A 295 -7.19 15.11 -4.79
CA GLY A 295 -8.64 15.17 -4.56
C GLY A 295 -9.42 15.54 -5.82
N HIS A 296 -8.93 16.52 -6.59
CA HIS A 296 -9.52 16.89 -7.87
C HIS A 296 -9.50 15.72 -8.86
N ASN A 297 -8.34 15.08 -9.05
CA ASN A 297 -8.20 13.94 -9.96
C ASN A 297 -9.17 12.81 -9.58
N SER A 298 -9.16 12.37 -8.32
CA SER A 298 -10.06 11.31 -7.86
C SER A 298 -11.53 11.67 -7.95
N THR A 299 -11.92 12.89 -7.60
CA THR A 299 -13.32 13.34 -7.70
C THR A 299 -13.79 13.39 -9.15
N VAL A 300 -12.93 13.79 -10.09
CA VAL A 300 -13.25 13.76 -11.52
C VAL A 300 -13.45 12.31 -11.99
N THR A 301 -12.58 11.38 -11.59
CA THR A 301 -12.74 9.94 -11.90
C THR A 301 -14.05 9.40 -11.35
N LEU A 302 -14.42 9.70 -10.11
CA LEU A 302 -15.71 9.29 -9.53
C LEU A 302 -16.91 9.89 -10.27
N LYS A 303 -16.81 11.12 -10.78
CA LYS A 303 -17.87 11.73 -11.60
C LYS A 303 -18.04 11.03 -12.95
N TYR A 304 -16.96 10.57 -13.58
CA TYR A 304 -17.06 9.73 -14.77
C TYR A 304 -17.65 8.35 -14.46
N ALA A 305 -17.26 7.75 -13.33
CA ALA A 305 -17.87 6.51 -12.86
C ALA A 305 -19.38 6.67 -12.64
N LYS A 306 -19.81 7.78 -12.01
CA LYS A 306 -21.21 8.14 -11.82
C LYS A 306 -21.97 8.20 -13.14
N ALA A 307 -21.49 9.03 -14.08
CA ALA A 307 -22.14 9.22 -15.36
C ALA A 307 -22.24 7.91 -16.16
N TYR A 308 -21.20 7.08 -16.12
CA TYR A 308 -21.19 5.77 -16.77
C TYR A 308 -22.21 4.81 -16.15
N ALA A 309 -22.19 4.64 -14.83
CA ALA A 309 -23.04 3.69 -14.13
C ALA A 309 -24.53 4.07 -14.21
N GLU A 310 -24.86 5.36 -14.09
CA GLU A 310 -26.24 5.86 -14.20
C GLU A 310 -26.80 5.71 -15.62
N ALA A 311 -25.96 5.86 -16.65
CA ALA A 311 -26.37 5.65 -18.04
C ALA A 311 -26.65 4.16 -18.35
N LEU A 312 -25.86 3.24 -17.77
CA LEU A 312 -26.13 1.80 -17.88
C LEU A 312 -27.46 1.41 -17.24
N GLU A 313 -27.78 2.01 -16.09
CA GLU A 313 -29.00 1.69 -15.36
C GLU A 313 -30.25 2.20 -16.11
N ALA A 314 -30.20 3.43 -16.63
CA ALA A 314 -31.28 3.98 -17.45
C ALA A 314 -31.55 3.12 -18.72
N GLY A 315 -30.49 2.64 -19.38
CA GLY A 315 -30.63 1.76 -20.55
C GLY A 315 -31.18 0.37 -20.22
N THR A 316 -30.99 -0.11 -18.99
CA THR A 316 -31.52 -1.40 -18.53
C THR A 316 -33.03 -1.30 -18.20
N GLU A 317 -33.45 -0.19 -17.62
CA GLU A 317 -34.88 0.08 -17.35
C GLU A 317 -35.70 0.21 -18.64
N GLU A 318 -35.18 0.93 -19.65
CA GLU A 318 -35.85 1.06 -20.95
C GLU A 318 -35.97 -0.29 -21.70
N GLY A 319 -34.98 -1.18 -21.55
CA GLY A 319 -34.99 -2.52 -22.15
C GLY A 319 -35.87 -3.54 -21.44
N SER A 320 -36.22 -3.33 -20.17
CA SER A 320 -37.10 -4.23 -19.39
C SER A 320 -38.61 -3.94 -19.57
N CYS A 321 -38.97 -2.82 -20.21
CA CYS A 321 -40.36 -2.44 -20.49
C CYS A 321 -40.84 -2.84 -21.90
N ALA A 322 -40.04 -3.59 -22.68
CA ALA A 322 -40.37 -4.12 -24.01
C ALA A 322 -40.65 -5.63 -23.97
#